data_AF-A0A7Y5GVC5-F1
#
_entry.id   AF-A0A7Y5GVC5-F1
#
_cell.length_a   1.000
_cell.length_b   1.000
_cell.length_c   1.000
_cell.angle_alpha   90.00
_cell.angle_beta   90.00
_cell.angle_gamma   90.00
#
_symmetry.space_group_name_H-M   'P 1'
#
loop_
_entity.id
_entity.type
_entity.pdbx_description
1 polymer ?
#
loop_
_entity_poly.entity_id
_entity_poly.type
_entity_poly.pdbx_seq_one_letter_code
_entity_poly.pdbx_strand_id
1 'polypeptide(L)'
;MKGPLTQLGRYQLQEKIASGGMASIYKARLDAGEGYSKIVALKIMHPHLSEEAENVAMFLDEGRLTARLNHPNLIGTFDFGSLDGYRYLAMELHNGVSLAVLCASLKAAKLSIPPEIALFILREILSGLHYAHTLYDEHKTPLGIVHRDVSPENVLVTTYGEVKVIDFGIATARARSVQSEAGVVKGKVRYMSPEQAAGRKLDHRTDIYATALVGYEMLTGRPLFGTGTGDDYHRRIANAPDPALPPDADEHIPADVLPIFTRALRRRPQDRFTTAEEFRCAIDQVLTDRNWEPDREQLAALVSRAMPENAPQTTMTAAGRGRKTRAASHTENPTSSPNHSTYSNQSMGSTKARSDGLQAATAQSGNNDGLIWLAGFILVIFVVAVLLELFGVSFTVQG
;
A
#
# COMPACT_ATOMS: atom_id res chain seq x y z
N MET A 1 14.06 -12.22 -30.80
CA MET A 1 13.72 -11.21 -29.77
C MET A 1 12.87 -10.14 -30.43
N LYS A 2 11.66 -9.87 -29.95
CA LYS A 2 10.91 -8.68 -30.40
C LYS A 2 11.69 -7.43 -29.93
N GLY A 3 11.84 -6.44 -30.81
CA GLY A 3 12.48 -5.16 -30.45
C GLY A 3 11.72 -4.43 -29.33
N PRO A 4 12.25 -3.30 -28.83
CA PRO A 4 11.56 -2.51 -27.82
C PRO A 4 10.16 -2.12 -28.32
N LEU A 5 9.13 -2.27 -27.46
CA LEU A 5 7.77 -1.85 -27.78
C LEU A 5 7.74 -0.33 -27.95
N THR A 6 7.55 0.14 -29.18
CA THR A 6 7.51 1.57 -29.52
C THR A 6 6.09 2.08 -29.73
N GLN A 7 5.13 1.18 -29.91
CA GLN A 7 3.72 1.50 -30.13
C GLN A 7 2.84 0.37 -29.59
N LEU A 8 1.66 0.74 -29.06
CA LEU A 8 0.61 -0.17 -28.63
C LEU A 8 -0.72 0.36 -29.17
N GLY A 9 -1.24 -0.21 -30.25
CA GLY A 9 -2.28 0.38 -31.11
C GLY A 9 -2.14 1.90 -31.29
N ARG A 10 -3.01 2.72 -30.67
CA ARG A 10 -3.01 4.20 -30.81
C ARG A 10 -2.01 4.92 -29.89
N TYR A 11 -1.33 4.21 -29.01
CA TYR A 11 -0.40 4.78 -28.06
C TYR A 11 1.03 4.66 -28.60
N GLN A 12 1.66 5.79 -28.89
CA GLN A 12 3.08 5.84 -29.23
C GLN A 12 3.89 5.95 -27.93
N LEU A 13 4.67 4.92 -27.60
CA LEU A 13 5.46 4.88 -26.38
C LEU A 13 6.69 5.77 -26.53
N GLN A 14 6.92 6.63 -25.54
CA GLN A 14 8.05 7.54 -25.51
C GLN A 14 9.07 7.05 -24.47
N GLU A 15 9.07 7.66 -23.28
CA GLU A 15 9.98 7.32 -22.18
C GLU A 15 9.35 6.32 -21.21
N LYS A 16 10.17 5.43 -20.66
CA LYS A 16 9.75 4.58 -19.55
C LYS A 16 9.90 5.35 -18.25
N ILE A 17 8.78 5.70 -17.61
CA ILE A 17 8.73 6.42 -16.34
C ILE A 17 9.16 5.52 -15.19
N ALA A 18 8.63 4.28 -15.17
CA ALA A 18 8.86 3.37 -14.06
C ALA A 18 8.74 1.90 -14.44
N SER A 19 9.35 1.06 -13.62
CA SER A 19 9.17 -0.39 -13.66
C SER A 19 8.91 -0.93 -12.26
N GLY A 20 7.79 -1.63 -12.15
CA GLY A 20 7.41 -2.45 -11.02
C GLY A 20 7.62 -3.93 -11.35
N GLY A 21 7.08 -4.78 -10.50
CA GLY A 21 7.04 -6.22 -10.58
C GLY A 21 5.87 -6.70 -11.40
N MET A 22 4.74 -5.97 -11.42
CA MET A 22 3.58 -6.34 -12.23
C MET A 22 3.55 -5.65 -13.60
N ALA A 23 3.98 -4.39 -13.64
CA ALA A 23 3.86 -3.55 -14.81
C ALA A 23 5.03 -2.59 -14.98
N SER A 24 5.14 -2.04 -16.18
CA SER A 24 5.95 -0.86 -16.49
C SER A 24 5.04 0.31 -16.81
N ILE A 25 5.39 1.51 -16.37
CA ILE A 25 4.67 2.74 -16.75
C ILE A 25 5.52 3.49 -17.78
N TYR A 26 4.89 3.84 -18.89
CA TYR A 26 5.48 4.62 -19.96
C TYR A 26 4.74 5.95 -20.10
N LYS A 27 5.46 7.01 -20.44
CA LYS A 27 4.85 8.16 -21.08
C LYS A 27 4.51 7.76 -22.50
N ALA A 28 3.28 8.01 -22.90
CA ALA A 28 2.84 7.72 -24.26
C ALA A 28 2.08 8.92 -24.84
N ARG A 29 2.19 9.09 -26.15
CA ARG A 29 1.30 9.96 -26.91
C ARG A 29 0.14 9.11 -27.43
N LEU A 30 -1.06 9.38 -26.94
CA LEU A 30 -2.30 8.86 -27.49
C LEU A 30 -2.68 9.69 -28.71
N ASP A 31 -2.80 9.05 -29.87
CA ASP A 31 -3.45 9.62 -31.04
C ASP A 31 -4.97 9.43 -30.92
N ALA A 32 -5.71 10.52 -30.72
CA ALA A 32 -7.16 10.46 -30.57
C ALA A 32 -7.93 10.72 -31.88
N GLY A 33 -7.23 10.96 -32.99
CA GLY A 33 -7.82 11.30 -34.28
C GLY A 33 -7.90 12.81 -34.54
N GLU A 34 -8.18 13.17 -35.80
CA GLU A 34 -8.35 14.56 -36.27
C GLU A 34 -7.17 15.50 -35.94
N GLY A 35 -5.96 14.95 -35.81
CA GLY A 35 -4.77 15.70 -35.44
C GLY A 35 -4.67 16.03 -33.95
N TYR A 36 -5.63 15.61 -33.13
CA TYR A 36 -5.56 15.74 -31.68
C TYR A 36 -4.74 14.60 -31.06
N SER A 37 -3.78 14.97 -30.22
CA SER A 37 -3.02 14.00 -29.44
C SER A 37 -2.96 14.42 -27.98
N LYS A 38 -2.90 13.43 -27.09
CA LYS A 38 -2.83 13.63 -25.64
C LYS A 38 -1.65 12.86 -25.08
N ILE A 39 -0.93 13.45 -24.13
CA ILE A 39 0.10 12.74 -23.39
C ILE A 39 -0.56 12.01 -22.20
N VAL A 40 -0.24 10.73 -22.05
CA VAL A 40 -0.80 9.85 -21.02
C VAL A 40 0.30 9.03 -20.34
N ALA A 41 0.03 8.55 -19.13
CA ALA A 41 0.79 7.47 -18.54
C ALA A 41 0.14 6.15 -18.98
N LEU A 42 0.94 5.23 -19.50
CA LEU A 42 0.50 3.92 -19.98
C LEU A 42 1.17 2.84 -19.13
N LYS A 43 0.40 2.28 -18.22
CA LYS A 43 0.82 1.15 -17.37
C LYS A 43 0.56 -0.14 -18.16
N ILE A 44 1.63 -0.87 -18.46
CA ILE A 44 1.60 -2.09 -19.27
C ILE A 44 2.07 -3.26 -18.41
N MET A 45 1.26 -4.30 -18.28
CA MET A 45 1.61 -5.53 -17.58
C MET A 45 2.82 -6.20 -18.23
N HIS A 46 3.72 -6.75 -17.41
CA HIS A 46 4.83 -7.52 -17.96
C HIS A 46 4.34 -8.83 -18.60
N PRO A 47 4.85 -9.21 -19.80
CA PRO A 47 4.37 -10.39 -20.51
C PRO A 47 4.39 -11.69 -19.70
N HIS A 48 5.41 -11.91 -18.87
CA HIS A 48 5.55 -13.13 -18.06
C HIS A 48 4.45 -13.29 -16.99
N LEU A 49 3.70 -12.23 -16.68
CA LEU A 49 2.56 -12.29 -15.74
C LEU A 49 1.21 -12.39 -16.45
N SER A 50 1.20 -12.27 -17.78
CA SER A 50 -0.03 -12.35 -18.58
C SER A 50 -0.52 -13.78 -18.79
N GLU A 51 0.30 -14.79 -18.45
CA GLU A 51 -0.05 -16.20 -18.50
C GLU A 51 -0.89 -16.63 -17.29
N GLU A 52 -0.78 -15.91 -16.17
CA GLU A 52 -1.46 -16.21 -14.92
C GLU A 52 -2.81 -15.48 -14.85
N ALA A 53 -3.91 -16.23 -14.92
CA ALA A 53 -5.27 -15.69 -14.94
C ALA A 53 -5.58 -14.78 -13.74
N GLU A 54 -5.03 -15.09 -12.57
CA GLU A 54 -5.19 -14.29 -11.36
C GLU A 54 -4.56 -12.90 -11.48
N ASN A 55 -3.32 -12.82 -11.97
CA ASN A 55 -2.61 -11.56 -12.18
C ASN A 55 -3.34 -10.67 -13.19
N VAL A 56 -3.84 -11.30 -14.25
CA VAL A 56 -4.62 -10.65 -15.30
C VAL A 56 -5.94 -10.09 -14.75
N ALA A 57 -6.71 -10.91 -14.04
CA ALA A 57 -7.98 -10.49 -13.44
C ALA A 57 -7.76 -9.32 -12.47
N MET A 58 -6.70 -9.41 -11.66
CA MET A 58 -6.33 -8.40 -10.68
C MET A 58 -5.98 -7.06 -11.31
N PHE A 59 -5.18 -7.05 -12.38
CA PHE A 59 -4.85 -5.83 -13.13
C PHE A 59 -6.06 -5.20 -13.82
N LEU A 60 -6.92 -6.02 -14.43
CA LEU A 60 -8.15 -5.51 -15.05
C LEU A 60 -9.14 -4.97 -14.03
N ASP A 61 -9.25 -5.58 -12.86
CA ASP A 61 -10.12 -5.08 -11.81
C ASP A 61 -9.61 -3.78 -11.20
N GLU A 62 -8.28 -3.59 -11.14
CA GLU A 62 -7.68 -2.29 -10.86
C GLU A 62 -8.16 -1.24 -11.87
N GLY A 63 -8.05 -1.52 -13.17
CA GLY A 63 -8.52 -0.60 -14.21
C GLY A 63 -10.01 -0.31 -14.16
N ARG A 64 -10.85 -1.34 -13.91
CA ARG A 64 -12.30 -1.18 -13.75
C ARG A 64 -12.66 -0.31 -12.55
N LEU A 65 -11.95 -0.49 -11.43
CA LEU A 65 -12.17 0.32 -10.25
C LEU A 65 -11.79 1.77 -10.52
N THR A 66 -10.56 2.02 -10.98
CA THR A 66 -10.04 3.38 -11.15
C THR A 66 -10.78 4.15 -12.24
N ALA A 67 -11.30 3.48 -13.28
CA ALA A 67 -12.16 4.10 -14.29
C ALA A 67 -13.50 4.62 -13.75
N ARG A 68 -13.95 4.14 -12.58
CA ARG A 68 -15.16 4.65 -11.90
C ARG A 68 -14.87 5.87 -11.02
N LEU A 69 -13.61 6.18 -10.76
CA LEU A 69 -13.22 7.24 -9.84
C LEU A 69 -13.06 8.55 -10.60
N ASN A 70 -13.78 9.60 -10.16
CA ASN A 70 -13.62 10.94 -10.70
C ASN A 70 -13.56 11.96 -9.56
N HIS A 71 -12.34 12.30 -9.15
CA HIS A 71 -12.09 13.23 -8.05
C HIS A 71 -10.73 13.93 -8.24
N PRO A 72 -10.59 15.23 -7.92
CA PRO A 72 -9.33 15.97 -8.14
C PRO A 72 -8.12 15.33 -7.47
N ASN A 73 -8.30 14.74 -6.29
CA ASN A 73 -7.24 14.08 -5.52
C ASN A 73 -7.04 12.59 -5.84
N LEU A 74 -7.67 12.07 -6.90
CA LEU A 74 -7.45 10.71 -7.40
C LEU A 74 -6.93 10.77 -8.84
N ILE A 75 -6.08 9.83 -9.23
CA ILE A 75 -5.60 9.77 -10.61
C ILE A 75 -6.70 9.29 -11.56
N GLY A 76 -6.98 10.08 -12.60
CA GLY A 76 -7.95 9.71 -13.61
C GLY A 76 -7.45 8.55 -14.49
N THR A 77 -8.32 7.58 -14.75
CA THR A 77 -8.10 6.51 -15.72
C THR A 77 -8.96 6.79 -16.96
N PHE A 78 -8.35 6.80 -18.15
CA PHE A 78 -9.05 7.07 -19.40
C PHE A 78 -9.53 5.79 -20.09
N ASP A 79 -8.69 4.75 -20.10
CA ASP A 79 -8.90 3.56 -20.92
C ASP A 79 -8.13 2.37 -20.33
N PHE A 80 -8.61 1.16 -20.54
CA PHE A 80 -7.93 -0.07 -20.13
C PHE A 80 -8.38 -1.25 -20.98
N GLY A 81 -7.50 -2.24 -21.15
CA GLY A 81 -7.90 -3.44 -21.87
C GLY A 81 -6.72 -4.30 -22.32
N SER A 82 -6.94 -4.97 -23.45
CA SER A 82 -5.97 -5.83 -24.12
C SER A 82 -5.74 -5.34 -25.53
N LEU A 83 -4.49 -5.13 -25.91
CA LEU A 83 -4.10 -4.63 -27.22
C LEU A 83 -2.76 -5.27 -27.61
N ASP A 84 -2.64 -5.78 -28.83
CA ASP A 84 -1.42 -6.42 -29.35
C ASP A 84 -0.80 -7.50 -28.43
N GLY A 85 -1.64 -8.20 -27.66
CA GLY A 85 -1.23 -9.21 -26.68
C GLY A 85 -0.76 -8.66 -25.31
N TYR A 86 -0.86 -7.36 -25.09
CA TYR A 86 -0.52 -6.70 -23.82
C TYR A 86 -1.78 -6.25 -23.08
N ARG A 87 -1.74 -6.34 -21.74
CA ARG A 87 -2.72 -5.68 -20.88
C ARG A 87 -2.23 -4.32 -20.47
N TYR A 88 -3.09 -3.32 -20.60
CA TYR A 88 -2.72 -1.92 -20.36
C TYR A 88 -3.80 -1.14 -19.61
N LEU A 89 -3.36 -0.06 -18.98
CA LEU A 89 -4.16 0.96 -18.32
C LEU A 89 -3.60 2.33 -18.71
N ALA A 90 -4.40 3.14 -19.40
CA ALA A 90 -4.08 4.51 -19.79
C ALA A 90 -4.67 5.48 -18.76
N MET A 91 -3.80 6.29 -18.18
CA MET A 91 -4.12 7.18 -17.06
C MET A 91 -3.62 8.60 -17.32
N GLU A 92 -4.14 9.53 -16.53
CA GLU A 92 -3.62 10.89 -16.45
C GLU A 92 -2.10 10.88 -16.23
N LEU A 93 -1.40 11.72 -16.99
CA LEU A 93 0.00 12.03 -16.72
C LEU A 93 0.09 13.41 -16.10
N HIS A 94 0.71 13.49 -14.93
CA HIS A 94 1.01 14.76 -14.27
C HIS A 94 2.52 14.92 -14.10
N ASN A 95 2.99 16.16 -14.24
CA ASN A 95 4.37 16.52 -13.94
C ASN A 95 4.54 16.60 -12.43
N GLY A 96 5.45 15.82 -11.87
CA GLY A 96 5.53 15.61 -10.43
C GLY A 96 6.30 14.37 -10.03
N VAL A 97 6.32 14.13 -8.73
CA VAL A 97 7.06 13.04 -8.11
C VAL A 97 6.23 12.38 -7.02
N SER A 98 6.43 11.09 -6.77
CA SER A 98 5.82 10.44 -5.61
C SER A 98 6.25 11.14 -4.30
N LEU A 99 5.39 11.14 -3.29
CA LEU A 99 5.67 11.68 -1.97
C LEU A 99 6.89 10.99 -1.34
N ALA A 100 7.09 9.69 -1.60
CA ALA A 100 8.30 8.97 -1.20
C ALA A 100 9.58 9.63 -1.75
N VAL A 101 9.55 10.00 -3.03
CA VAL A 101 10.66 10.65 -3.72
C VAL A 101 10.84 12.10 -3.22
N LEU A 102 9.76 12.84 -2.98
CA LEU A 102 9.81 14.17 -2.36
C LEU A 102 10.45 14.13 -0.97
N CYS A 103 9.99 13.24 -0.09
CA CYS A 103 10.56 13.05 1.25
C CYS A 103 12.04 12.69 1.19
N ALA A 104 12.44 11.79 0.28
CA ALA A 104 13.83 11.40 0.10
C ALA A 104 14.71 12.58 -0.35
N SER A 105 14.24 13.38 -1.32
CA SER A 105 14.97 14.55 -1.80
C SER A 105 15.11 15.64 -0.75
N LEU A 106 14.04 15.94 -0.01
CA LEU A 106 14.08 16.91 1.11
C LEU A 106 15.07 16.45 2.18
N LYS A 107 15.02 15.16 2.56
CA LYS A 107 15.97 14.58 3.51
C LYS A 107 17.41 14.69 3.04
N ALA A 108 17.69 14.42 1.75
CA ALA A 108 19.03 14.59 1.17
C ALA A 108 19.49 16.05 1.21
N ALA A 109 18.57 17.00 1.02
CA ALA A 109 18.81 18.43 1.15
C ALA A 109 18.84 18.94 2.61
N LYS A 110 18.69 18.05 3.61
CA LYS A 110 18.54 18.39 5.04
C LYS A 110 17.39 19.37 5.31
N LEU A 111 16.32 19.25 4.52
CA LEU A 111 15.07 19.96 4.68
C LEU A 111 14.00 19.01 5.23
N SER A 112 13.04 19.58 5.94
CA SER A 112 11.87 18.88 6.46
C SER A 112 10.62 19.46 5.83
N ILE A 113 9.55 18.66 5.75
CA ILE A 113 8.24 19.16 5.32
C ILE A 113 7.66 19.99 6.48
N PRO A 114 7.29 21.27 6.27
CA PRO A 114 6.63 22.05 7.31
C PRO A 114 5.32 21.39 7.77
N PRO A 115 4.95 21.44 9.06
CA PRO A 115 3.76 20.76 9.57
C PRO A 115 2.48 21.13 8.83
N GLU A 116 2.28 22.40 8.51
CA GLU A 116 1.13 22.91 7.76
C GLU A 116 1.04 22.31 6.35
N ILE A 117 2.18 22.10 5.67
CA ILE A 117 2.23 21.46 4.35
C ILE A 117 1.98 19.96 4.47
N ALA A 118 2.51 19.30 5.50
CA ALA A 118 2.22 17.90 5.77
C ALA A 118 0.71 17.68 6.01
N LEU A 119 0.09 18.54 6.82
CA LEU A 119 -1.36 18.52 7.07
C LEU A 119 -2.17 18.78 5.80
N PHE A 120 -1.75 19.73 4.96
CA PHE A 120 -2.36 19.97 3.66
C PHE A 120 -2.34 18.72 2.77
N ILE A 121 -1.18 18.05 2.66
CA ILE A 121 -1.06 16.81 1.89
C ILE A 121 -2.02 15.73 2.43
N LEU A 122 -2.09 15.55 3.75
CA LEU A 122 -2.99 14.58 4.37
C LEU A 122 -4.46 14.92 4.11
N ARG A 123 -4.84 16.19 4.20
CA ARG A 123 -6.19 16.68 3.90
C ARG A 123 -6.61 16.30 2.48
N GLU A 124 -5.74 16.52 1.50
CA GLU A 124 -5.99 16.19 0.09
C GLU A 124 -6.09 14.67 -0.14
N ILE A 125 -5.22 13.87 0.52
CA ILE A 125 -5.31 12.40 0.49
C ILE A 125 -6.67 11.94 1.05
N LEU A 126 -7.05 12.44 2.23
CA LEU A 126 -8.29 12.07 2.91
C LEU A 126 -9.52 12.45 2.10
N SER A 127 -9.49 13.59 1.39
CA SER A 127 -10.54 14.00 0.46
C SER A 127 -10.77 12.95 -0.64
N GLY A 128 -9.69 12.53 -1.32
CA GLY A 128 -9.76 11.48 -2.34
C GLY A 128 -10.20 10.12 -1.80
N LEU A 129 -9.69 9.73 -0.63
CA LEU A 129 -10.08 8.48 0.03
C LEU A 129 -11.55 8.49 0.42
N HIS A 130 -12.04 9.58 1.02
CA HIS A 130 -13.43 9.70 1.43
C HIS A 130 -14.39 9.55 0.24
N TYR A 131 -14.07 10.21 -0.88
CA TYR A 131 -14.81 10.04 -2.12
C TYR A 131 -14.88 8.56 -2.53
N ALA A 132 -13.73 7.87 -2.61
CA ALA A 132 -13.71 6.47 -3.00
C ALA A 132 -14.51 5.57 -2.02
N HIS A 133 -14.36 5.78 -0.71
CA HIS A 133 -15.03 5.00 0.34
C HIS A 133 -16.56 5.14 0.32
N THR A 134 -17.06 6.27 -0.19
CA THR A 134 -18.49 6.60 -0.19
C THR A 134 -19.16 6.46 -1.54
N LEU A 135 -18.49 5.88 -2.53
CA LEU A 135 -19.10 5.62 -3.83
C LEU A 135 -20.16 4.52 -3.76
N TYR A 136 -21.23 4.73 -4.52
CA TYR A 136 -22.35 3.82 -4.71
C TYR A 136 -22.43 3.38 -6.17
N ASP A 137 -23.00 2.20 -6.41
CA ASP A 137 -23.42 1.82 -7.75
C ASP A 137 -24.73 2.53 -8.17
N GLU A 138 -25.16 2.24 -9.39
CA GLU A 138 -26.41 2.73 -9.97
C GLU A 138 -27.67 2.32 -9.18
N HIS A 139 -27.57 1.31 -8.31
CA HIS A 139 -28.62 0.81 -7.45
C HIS A 139 -28.53 1.35 -6.02
N LYS A 140 -27.67 2.35 -5.76
CA LYS A 140 -27.42 2.92 -4.42
C LYS A 140 -26.88 1.89 -3.42
N THR A 141 -26.17 0.87 -3.89
CA THR A 141 -25.41 -0.05 -3.05
C THR A 141 -23.99 0.48 -2.87
N PRO A 142 -23.46 0.57 -1.63
CA PRO A 142 -22.07 0.97 -1.42
C PRO A 142 -21.12 0.03 -2.17
N LEU A 143 -20.18 0.59 -2.95
CA LEU A 143 -19.18 -0.20 -3.67
C LEU A 143 -18.14 -0.83 -2.73
N GLY A 144 -18.05 -0.36 -1.48
CA GLY A 144 -17.14 -0.92 -0.47
C GLY A 144 -15.66 -0.78 -0.84
N ILE A 145 -15.31 0.28 -1.57
CA ILE A 145 -13.95 0.52 -2.06
C ILE A 145 -13.06 0.87 -0.87
N VAL A 146 -11.92 0.20 -0.78
CA VAL A 146 -10.86 0.47 0.20
C VAL A 146 -9.54 0.41 -0.56
N HIS A 147 -8.67 1.40 -0.38
CA HIS A 147 -7.40 1.49 -1.10
C HIS A 147 -6.43 0.39 -0.67
N ARG A 148 -6.33 0.10 0.63
CA ARG A 148 -5.54 -0.99 1.26
C ARG A 148 -4.01 -0.87 1.11
N ASP A 149 -3.52 0.17 0.45
CA ASP A 149 -2.10 0.35 0.10
C ASP A 149 -1.70 1.84 0.10
N VAL A 150 -2.31 2.63 0.99
CA VAL A 150 -1.94 4.04 1.16
C VAL A 150 -0.51 4.11 1.68
N SER A 151 0.36 4.76 0.92
CA SER A 151 1.79 4.87 1.18
C SER A 151 2.36 6.08 0.42
N PRO A 152 3.54 6.61 0.80
CA PRO A 152 4.15 7.73 0.09
C PRO A 152 4.48 7.41 -1.37
N GLU A 153 4.70 6.13 -1.71
CA GLU A 153 4.88 5.70 -3.10
C GLU A 153 3.59 5.90 -3.92
N ASN A 154 2.42 5.69 -3.30
CA ASN A 154 1.10 5.79 -3.94
C ASN A 154 0.44 7.17 -3.79
N VAL A 155 1.22 8.21 -3.48
CA VAL A 155 0.77 9.61 -3.48
C VAL A 155 1.68 10.40 -4.42
N LEU A 156 1.10 10.98 -5.46
CA LEU A 156 1.78 11.87 -6.41
C LEU A 156 1.61 13.32 -5.95
N VAL A 157 2.72 14.06 -5.89
CA VAL A 157 2.72 15.51 -5.68
C VAL A 157 3.22 16.18 -6.96
N THR A 158 2.39 17.06 -7.52
CA THR A 158 2.70 17.71 -8.81
C THR A 158 3.58 18.95 -8.62
N THR A 159 4.24 19.38 -9.70
CA THR A 159 4.98 20.66 -9.72
C THR A 159 4.08 21.88 -9.56
N TYR A 160 2.74 21.70 -9.62
CA TYR A 160 1.74 22.73 -9.36
C TYR A 160 1.11 22.59 -7.96
N GLY A 161 1.67 21.73 -7.10
CA GLY A 161 1.22 21.54 -5.72
C GLY A 161 -0.09 20.79 -5.58
N GLU A 162 -0.49 20.01 -6.59
CA GLU A 162 -1.63 19.10 -6.48
C GLU A 162 -1.21 17.78 -5.86
N VAL A 163 -2.11 17.18 -5.08
CA VAL A 163 -1.90 15.88 -4.44
C VAL A 163 -2.90 14.89 -5.01
N LYS A 164 -2.38 13.77 -5.54
CA LYS A 164 -3.17 12.72 -6.18
C LYS A 164 -2.81 11.35 -5.62
N VAL A 165 -3.81 10.62 -5.13
CA VAL A 165 -3.67 9.22 -4.75
C VAL A 165 -3.72 8.35 -6.01
N ILE A 166 -2.79 7.39 -6.10
CA ILE A 166 -2.61 6.52 -7.27
C ILE A 166 -2.65 5.04 -6.86
N ASP A 167 -2.88 4.13 -7.83
CA ASP A 167 -2.75 2.67 -7.67
C ASP A 167 -3.52 2.10 -6.46
N PHE A 168 -4.86 2.02 -6.57
CA PHE A 168 -5.67 1.31 -5.57
C PHE A 168 -5.18 -0.14 -5.46
N GLY A 169 -4.82 -0.56 -4.24
CA GLY A 169 -4.12 -1.80 -3.93
C GLY A 169 -4.94 -3.09 -4.12
N ILE A 170 -5.79 -3.16 -5.15
CA ILE A 170 -6.53 -4.37 -5.58
C ILE A 170 -5.56 -5.53 -5.77
N ALA A 171 -4.36 -5.24 -6.28
CA ALA A 171 -3.29 -6.21 -6.39
C ALA A 171 -2.87 -6.84 -5.05
N THR A 172 -2.69 -5.99 -4.05
CA THR A 172 -2.30 -6.40 -2.70
C THR A 172 -3.44 -7.13 -1.97
N ALA A 173 -4.70 -6.83 -2.29
CA ALA A 173 -5.89 -7.46 -1.69
C ALA A 173 -6.04 -8.94 -2.06
N ARG A 174 -5.87 -9.30 -3.34
CA ARG A 174 -6.04 -10.67 -3.82
C ARG A 174 -4.86 -11.57 -3.49
N ALA A 175 -3.63 -11.05 -3.56
CA ALA A 175 -2.43 -11.80 -3.15
C ALA A 175 -2.51 -12.33 -1.70
N ARG A 176 -3.27 -11.66 -0.82
CA ARG A 176 -3.55 -12.16 0.56
C ARG A 176 -4.62 -13.25 0.62
N SER A 177 -5.54 -13.32 -0.34
CA SER A 177 -6.57 -14.36 -0.38
C SER A 177 -5.99 -15.71 -0.84
N VAL A 178 -4.84 -15.69 -1.53
CA VAL A 178 -4.16 -16.85 -2.13
C VAL A 178 -2.98 -17.37 -1.28
N GLN A 179 -2.74 -16.79 -0.10
CA GLN A 179 -1.43 -16.87 0.56
C GLN A 179 -0.94 -18.31 0.86
N SER A 180 0.08 -18.76 0.10
CA SER A 180 1.15 -19.62 0.60
C SER A 180 2.46 -19.32 -0.16
N GLU A 181 3.49 -18.99 0.61
CA GLU A 181 4.92 -18.93 0.27
C GLU A 181 5.55 -17.60 -0.24
N ALA A 182 6.71 -17.31 0.38
CA ALA A 182 7.77 -16.37 0.00
C ALA A 182 7.61 -14.85 0.29
N GLY A 183 7.85 -14.45 1.55
CA GLY A 183 9.06 -13.72 1.97
C GLY A 183 9.56 -12.43 1.28
N VAL A 184 8.84 -11.72 0.40
CA VAL A 184 9.46 -10.66 -0.46
C VAL A 184 8.96 -9.22 -0.23
N VAL A 185 8.07 -8.92 0.73
CA VAL A 185 7.51 -7.56 0.85
C VAL A 185 8.28 -6.70 1.87
N LYS A 186 9.48 -6.21 1.53
CA LYS A 186 10.27 -5.34 2.42
C LYS A 186 9.76 -3.88 2.51
N GLY A 187 8.95 -3.42 1.54
CA GLY A 187 8.57 -2.00 1.40
C GLY A 187 7.13 -1.62 1.78
N LYS A 188 6.14 -2.46 1.47
CA LYS A 188 4.71 -2.13 1.68
C LYS A 188 4.17 -2.47 3.07
N VAL A 189 4.86 -3.33 3.82
CA VAL A 189 4.40 -3.77 5.14
C VAL A 189 4.40 -2.61 6.14
N ARG A 190 5.22 -1.57 5.91
CA ARG A 190 5.38 -0.45 6.83
C ARG A 190 4.20 0.48 7.03
N TYR A 191 3.26 0.47 6.09
CA TYR A 191 2.03 1.25 6.20
C TYR A 191 0.80 0.38 6.49
N MET A 192 1.00 -0.91 6.82
CA MET A 192 -0.11 -1.80 7.13
C MET A 192 -0.74 -1.45 8.48
N SER A 193 -2.06 -1.52 8.53
CA SER A 193 -2.79 -1.46 9.80
C SER A 193 -2.68 -2.78 10.59
N PRO A 194 -2.97 -2.77 11.91
CA PRO A 194 -2.96 -3.97 12.74
C PRO A 194 -3.89 -5.07 12.22
N GLU A 195 -5.08 -4.72 11.73
CA GLU A 195 -6.02 -5.67 11.13
C GLU A 195 -5.52 -6.25 9.80
N GLN A 196 -4.79 -5.47 9.01
CA GLN A 196 -4.13 -5.96 7.80
C GLN A 196 -2.99 -6.92 8.13
N ALA A 197 -2.16 -6.60 9.12
CA ALA A 197 -1.07 -7.45 9.57
C ALA A 197 -1.58 -8.77 10.18
N ALA A 198 -2.77 -8.74 10.81
CA ALA A 198 -3.42 -9.90 11.41
C ALA A 198 -4.32 -10.69 10.43
N GLY A 199 -4.40 -10.31 9.15
CA GLY A 199 -5.25 -10.99 8.16
C GLY A 199 -6.75 -10.91 8.46
N ARG A 200 -7.20 -9.90 9.21
CA ARG A 200 -8.62 -9.71 9.57
C ARG A 200 -9.38 -9.04 8.43
N LYS A 201 -10.72 -9.07 8.51
CA LYS A 201 -11.58 -8.32 7.59
C LYS A 201 -11.23 -6.83 7.64
N LEU A 202 -11.07 -6.23 6.47
CA LEU A 202 -10.69 -4.83 6.32
C LEU A 202 -11.91 -3.97 5.98
N ASP A 203 -11.94 -2.76 6.51
CA ASP A 203 -12.82 -1.68 6.10
C ASP A 203 -11.99 -0.42 5.75
N HIS A 204 -12.66 0.68 5.42
CA HIS A 204 -12.02 1.95 5.04
C HIS A 204 -11.14 2.56 6.14
N ARG A 205 -11.31 2.15 7.41
CA ARG A 205 -10.49 2.66 8.53
C ARG A 205 -9.08 2.11 8.52
N THR A 206 -8.80 1.08 7.71
CA THR A 206 -7.43 0.69 7.34
C THR A 206 -6.69 1.84 6.63
N ASP A 207 -7.36 2.53 5.70
CA ASP A 207 -6.73 3.64 4.96
C ASP A 207 -6.53 4.88 5.84
N ILE A 208 -7.39 5.10 6.84
CA ILE A 208 -7.23 6.14 7.87
C ILE A 208 -5.94 5.92 8.67
N TYR A 209 -5.70 4.67 9.12
CA TYR A 209 -4.50 4.32 9.86
C TYR A 209 -3.24 4.52 9.01
N ALA A 210 -3.26 4.03 7.76
CA ALA A 210 -2.14 4.16 6.83
C ALA A 210 -1.84 5.63 6.49
N THR A 211 -2.87 6.47 6.30
CA THR A 211 -2.71 7.92 6.11
C THR A 211 -2.02 8.57 7.30
N ALA A 212 -2.36 8.18 8.54
CA ALA A 212 -1.68 8.70 9.73
C ALA A 212 -0.21 8.23 9.83
N LEU A 213 0.12 7.02 9.37
CA LEU A 213 1.51 6.58 9.27
C LEU A 213 2.31 7.39 8.24
N VAL A 214 1.70 7.72 7.09
CA VAL A 214 2.29 8.61 6.08
C VAL A 214 2.57 9.98 6.69
N GLY A 215 1.59 10.56 7.42
CA GLY A 215 1.76 11.84 8.09
C GLY A 215 2.86 11.84 9.14
N TYR A 216 2.95 10.77 9.95
CA TYR A 216 4.00 10.60 10.93
C TYR A 216 5.38 10.59 10.27
N GLU A 217 5.55 9.87 9.15
CA GLU A 217 6.83 9.84 8.44
C GLU A 217 7.19 11.19 7.81
N MET A 218 6.20 11.96 7.31
CA MET A 218 6.44 13.31 6.82
C MET A 218 6.94 14.26 7.91
N LEU A 219 6.32 14.23 9.10
CA LEU A 219 6.64 15.13 10.20
C LEU A 219 7.95 14.77 10.91
N THR A 220 8.24 13.47 11.04
CA THR A 220 9.41 12.98 11.79
C THR A 220 10.61 12.61 10.91
N GLY A 221 10.41 12.49 9.59
CA GLY A 221 11.43 12.01 8.65
C GLY A 221 11.81 10.52 8.83
N ARG A 222 11.06 9.78 9.65
CA ARG A 222 11.27 8.36 9.95
C ARG A 222 9.94 7.57 9.99
N PRO A 223 9.89 6.34 9.46
CA PRO A 223 8.69 5.51 9.56
C PRO A 223 8.46 5.08 11.03
N LEU A 224 7.19 5.06 11.45
CA LEU A 224 6.80 4.77 12.85
C LEU A 224 7.36 3.44 13.37
N PHE A 225 7.19 2.37 12.59
CA PHE A 225 7.62 1.03 12.97
C PHE A 225 9.02 0.68 12.43
N GLY A 226 9.79 1.67 11.98
CA GLY A 226 11.11 1.47 11.40
C GLY A 226 11.09 0.68 10.08
N THR A 227 12.23 0.06 9.78
CA THR A 227 12.39 -0.85 8.63
C THR A 227 12.59 -2.29 9.11
N GLY A 228 12.13 -3.28 8.34
CA GLY A 228 12.29 -4.70 8.68
C GLY A 228 11.83 -5.62 7.55
N THR A 229 11.92 -6.94 7.76
CA THR A 229 11.55 -7.95 6.74
C THR A 229 10.65 -9.04 7.34
N GLY A 230 9.64 -9.45 6.57
CA GLY A 230 8.84 -10.65 6.86
C GLY A 230 8.07 -10.60 8.18
N ASP A 231 8.01 -11.75 8.85
CA ASP A 231 7.15 -12.00 10.02
C ASP A 231 7.47 -11.15 11.25
N ASP A 232 8.72 -10.73 11.42
CA ASP A 232 9.13 -9.82 12.51
C ASP A 232 8.37 -8.48 12.39
N TYR A 233 8.20 -7.98 11.18
CA TYR A 233 7.49 -6.73 10.95
C TYR A 233 5.99 -6.86 11.18
N HIS A 234 5.37 -7.94 10.69
CA HIS A 234 3.97 -8.25 10.96
C HIS A 234 3.68 -8.33 12.47
N ARG A 235 4.58 -9.00 13.21
CA ARG A 235 4.49 -9.13 14.67
C ARG A 235 4.61 -7.77 15.37
N ARG A 236 5.51 -6.89 14.92
CA ARG A 236 5.67 -5.54 15.49
C ARG A 236 4.42 -4.69 15.32
N ILE A 237 3.82 -4.66 14.13
CA ILE A 237 2.55 -3.93 13.93
C ILE A 237 1.44 -4.57 14.76
N ALA A 238 1.32 -5.91 14.69
CA ALA A 238 0.26 -6.62 15.39
C ALA A 238 0.32 -6.41 16.91
N ASN A 239 1.51 -6.29 17.49
CA ASN A 239 1.75 -6.14 18.92
C ASN A 239 2.13 -4.70 19.33
N ALA A 240 1.95 -3.72 18.44
CA ALA A 240 2.22 -2.32 18.75
C ALA A 240 1.40 -1.87 19.98
N PRO A 241 1.95 -0.93 20.79
CA PRO A 241 1.18 -0.29 21.85
C PRO A 241 -0.03 0.46 21.26
N ASP A 242 -1.00 0.78 22.11
CA ASP A 242 -2.20 1.52 21.73
C ASP A 242 -2.32 2.83 22.55
N PRO A 243 -2.10 4.01 21.95
CA PRO A 243 -1.77 4.26 20.53
C PRO A 243 -0.33 3.84 20.16
N ALA A 244 -0.07 3.69 18.86
CA ALA A 244 1.24 3.22 18.37
C ALA A 244 2.37 4.27 18.40
N LEU A 245 2.09 5.50 18.82
CA LEU A 245 3.06 6.60 18.84
C LEU A 245 4.12 6.38 19.92
N PRO A 246 5.41 6.65 19.61
CA PRO A 246 6.47 6.56 20.61
C PRO A 246 6.41 7.73 21.59
N PRO A 247 7.04 7.61 22.77
CA PRO A 247 7.07 8.67 23.78
C PRO A 247 7.68 10.00 23.31
N ASP A 248 8.58 9.97 22.32
CA ASP A 248 9.30 11.13 21.76
C ASP A 248 8.59 11.75 20.54
N ALA A 249 7.33 11.39 20.29
CA ALA A 249 6.59 11.91 19.13
C ALA A 249 6.31 13.42 19.21
N ASP A 250 6.22 13.97 20.42
CA ASP A 250 5.99 15.39 20.71
C ASP A 250 7.19 16.29 20.37
N GLU A 251 8.40 15.73 20.25
CA GLU A 251 9.60 16.46 19.78
C GLU A 251 9.49 16.91 18.31
N HIS A 252 8.65 16.24 17.53
CA HIS A 252 8.53 16.45 16.08
C HIS A 252 7.14 16.85 15.62
N ILE A 253 6.10 16.44 16.35
CA ILE A 253 4.70 16.69 16.02
C ILE A 253 4.18 17.78 16.94
N PRO A 254 3.62 18.89 16.40
CA PRO A 254 3.02 19.94 17.23
C PRO A 254 2.00 19.37 18.23
N ALA A 255 1.99 19.90 19.45
CA ALA A 255 1.23 19.33 20.57
C ALA A 255 -0.29 19.24 20.34
N ASP A 256 -0.85 20.12 19.50
CA ASP A 256 -2.26 20.15 19.08
C ASP A 256 -2.55 19.24 17.87
N VAL A 257 -1.53 18.87 17.09
CA VAL A 257 -1.61 17.89 16.01
C VAL A 257 -1.56 16.46 16.58
N LEU A 258 -0.78 16.25 17.64
CA LEU A 258 -0.54 14.94 18.26
C LEU A 258 -1.83 14.15 18.65
N PRO A 259 -2.89 14.77 19.21
CA PRO A 259 -4.14 14.09 19.53
C PRO A 259 -4.84 13.47 18.30
N ILE A 260 -4.76 14.13 17.15
CA ILE A 260 -5.38 13.66 15.91
C ILE A 260 -4.65 12.40 15.42
N PHE A 261 -3.31 12.43 15.40
CA PHE A 261 -2.50 11.24 15.08
C PHE A 261 -2.71 10.11 16.08
N THR A 262 -2.79 10.44 17.37
CA THR A 262 -3.07 9.49 18.45
C THR A 262 -4.37 8.73 18.21
N ARG A 263 -5.44 9.44 17.82
CA ARG A 263 -6.73 8.83 17.50
C ARG A 263 -6.69 8.00 16.21
N ALA A 264 -6.09 8.52 15.14
CA ALA A 264 -5.99 7.80 13.87
C ALA A 264 -5.17 6.50 13.97
N LEU A 265 -4.18 6.48 14.87
CA LEU A 265 -3.27 5.34 15.11
C LEU A 265 -3.74 4.39 16.24
N ARG A 266 -5.01 4.46 16.65
CA ARG A 266 -5.60 3.46 17.57
C ARG A 266 -5.55 2.05 16.97
N ARG A 267 -5.28 1.04 17.79
CA ARG A 267 -5.11 -0.34 17.31
C ARG A 267 -6.42 -0.90 16.78
N ARG A 268 -7.52 -0.66 17.49
CA ARG A 268 -8.86 -1.10 17.10
C ARG A 268 -9.48 -0.12 16.09
N PRO A 269 -9.98 -0.57 14.93
CA PRO A 269 -10.59 0.30 13.93
C PRO A 269 -11.71 1.18 14.50
N GLN A 270 -12.56 0.64 15.39
CA GLN A 270 -13.67 1.39 15.98
C GLN A 270 -13.27 2.55 16.89
N ASP A 271 -12.02 2.58 17.37
CA ASP A 271 -11.52 3.65 18.24
C ASP A 271 -10.87 4.79 17.42
N ARG A 272 -10.81 4.65 16.09
CA ARG A 272 -10.28 5.65 15.15
C ARG A 272 -11.36 6.66 14.75
N PHE A 273 -11.04 7.51 13.78
CA PHE A 273 -12.04 8.29 13.05
C PHE A 273 -13.00 7.35 12.30
N THR A 274 -14.28 7.71 12.30
CA THR A 274 -15.35 6.93 11.68
C THR A 274 -15.22 6.93 10.17
N THR A 275 -14.86 8.06 9.58
CA THR A 275 -14.70 8.27 8.14
C THR A 275 -13.41 9.05 7.86
N ALA A 276 -12.91 8.97 6.63
CA ALA A 276 -11.78 9.81 6.19
C ALA A 276 -12.13 11.31 6.28
N GLU A 277 -13.39 11.68 6.06
CA GLU A 277 -13.88 13.06 6.25
C GLU A 277 -13.76 13.54 7.69
N GLU A 278 -14.11 12.71 8.68
CA GLU A 278 -13.99 13.10 10.10
C GLU A 278 -12.53 13.40 10.46
N PHE A 279 -11.59 12.61 9.93
CA PHE A 279 -10.15 12.88 10.10
C PHE A 279 -9.74 14.17 9.37
N ARG A 280 -10.24 14.39 8.15
CA ARG A 280 -9.99 15.61 7.37
C ARG A 280 -10.46 16.86 8.12
N CYS A 281 -11.68 16.86 8.65
CA CYS A 281 -12.22 17.96 9.44
C CYS A 281 -11.39 18.23 10.71
N ALA A 282 -10.88 17.20 11.37
CA ALA A 282 -9.99 17.39 12.53
C ALA A 282 -8.69 18.09 12.14
N ILE A 283 -8.12 17.77 10.96
CA ILE A 283 -6.96 18.48 10.41
C ILE A 283 -7.32 19.94 10.10
N ASP A 284 -8.46 20.18 9.45
CA ASP A 284 -8.92 21.52 9.11
C ASP A 284 -9.12 22.40 10.35
N GLN A 285 -9.61 21.82 11.45
CA GLN A 285 -9.72 22.52 12.72
C GLN A 285 -8.36 23.00 13.24
N VAL A 286 -7.33 22.14 13.21
CA VAL A 286 -5.98 22.53 13.65
C VAL A 286 -5.36 23.59 12.75
N LEU A 287 -5.53 23.47 11.43
CA LEU A 287 -5.09 24.51 10.49
C LEU A 287 -5.74 25.86 10.82
N THR A 288 -7.04 25.85 11.12
CA THR A 288 -7.80 27.04 11.51
C THR A 288 -7.32 27.62 12.84
N ASP A 289 -7.18 26.79 13.87
CA ASP A 289 -6.78 27.22 15.22
C ASP A 289 -5.36 27.80 15.25
N ARG A 290 -4.47 27.27 14.40
CA ARG A 290 -3.10 27.77 14.20
C ARG A 290 -3.02 28.99 13.28
N ASN A 291 -4.12 29.37 12.62
CA ASN A 291 -4.13 30.33 11.52
C ASN A 291 -3.10 29.98 10.43
N TRP A 292 -3.01 28.68 10.11
CA TRP A 292 -2.21 28.16 9.01
C TRP A 292 -3.08 28.08 7.76
N GLU A 293 -2.61 28.70 6.69
CA GLU A 293 -3.28 28.72 5.38
C GLU A 293 -2.41 28.03 4.33
N PRO A 294 -2.15 26.71 4.47
CA PRO A 294 -1.35 26.01 3.49
C PRO A 294 -2.10 25.86 2.17
N ASP A 295 -1.39 26.07 1.07
CA ASP A 295 -1.96 26.03 -0.27
C ASP A 295 -1.07 25.28 -1.27
N ARG A 296 -1.57 25.21 -2.52
CA ARG A 296 -0.87 24.56 -3.63
C ARG A 296 0.40 25.29 -4.02
N GLU A 297 0.45 26.62 -3.89
CA GLU A 297 1.62 27.40 -4.28
C GLU A 297 2.80 27.12 -3.34
N GLN A 298 2.54 27.05 -2.04
CA GLN A 298 3.56 26.69 -1.05
C GLN A 298 4.04 25.24 -1.23
N LEU A 299 3.14 24.30 -1.52
CA LEU A 299 3.54 22.92 -1.83
C LEU A 299 4.36 22.84 -3.13
N ALA A 300 3.95 23.56 -4.18
CA ALA A 300 4.70 23.64 -5.44
C ALA A 300 6.12 24.19 -5.20
N ALA A 301 6.25 25.26 -4.42
CA ALA A 301 7.54 25.84 -4.06
C ALA A 301 8.43 24.84 -3.31
N LEU A 302 7.86 24.03 -2.41
CA LEU A 302 8.59 22.96 -1.72
C LEU A 302 9.08 21.89 -2.70
N VAL A 303 8.25 21.47 -3.65
CA VAL A 303 8.62 20.52 -4.71
C VAL A 303 9.76 21.07 -5.56
N SER A 304 9.67 22.32 -6.02
CA SER A 304 10.72 22.98 -6.80
C SER A 304 12.05 23.06 -6.05
N ARG A 305 12.03 23.33 -4.74
CA ARG A 305 13.24 23.32 -3.90
C ARG A 305 13.85 21.93 -3.74
N ALA A 306 13.02 20.88 -3.69
CA ALA A 306 13.48 19.50 -3.56
C ALA A 306 13.99 18.90 -4.89
N MET A 307 13.51 19.42 -6.03
CA MET A 307 13.78 18.89 -7.37
C MET A 307 14.25 20.00 -8.33
N PRO A 308 15.54 20.38 -8.30
CA PRO A 308 16.08 21.35 -9.26
C PRO A 308 15.97 20.84 -10.71
N GLU A 309 15.90 21.77 -11.68
CA GLU A 309 15.48 21.60 -13.10
C GLU A 309 16.03 20.40 -13.90
N ASN A 310 17.11 19.75 -13.44
CA ASN A 310 17.72 18.58 -14.08
C ASN A 310 17.21 17.22 -13.57
N ALA A 311 16.26 17.19 -12.63
CA ALA A 311 15.64 15.95 -12.17
C ALA A 311 14.59 15.44 -13.19
N PRO A 312 14.44 14.11 -13.39
CA PRO A 312 13.41 13.57 -14.26
C PRO A 312 12.02 14.07 -13.80
N GLN A 313 11.37 14.85 -14.65
CA GLN A 313 10.17 15.65 -14.33
C GLN A 313 8.91 14.81 -14.07
N THR A 314 8.97 13.49 -14.28
CA THR A 314 7.86 12.58 -14.01
C THR A 314 8.39 11.31 -13.36
N THR A 315 8.08 11.11 -12.09
CA THR A 315 8.28 9.82 -11.41
C THR A 315 6.97 9.32 -10.85
N MET A 316 6.45 8.26 -11.47
CA MET A 316 5.40 7.42 -10.90
C MET A 316 6.03 6.15 -10.36
N THR A 317 5.41 5.49 -9.40
CA THR A 317 5.77 4.11 -9.04
C THR A 317 4.78 3.16 -9.70
N ALA A 318 5.28 2.12 -10.37
CA ALA A 318 4.44 1.02 -10.80
C ALA A 318 4.30 0.04 -9.63
N ALA A 319 3.09 -0.18 -9.12
CA ALA A 319 2.85 -1.12 -8.03
C ALA A 319 3.31 -2.58 -8.35
N GLY A 320 3.71 -3.29 -7.30
CA GLY A 320 4.31 -4.63 -7.31
C GLY A 320 5.82 -4.55 -7.54
N ARG A 321 6.65 -5.40 -6.93
CA ARG A 321 8.07 -5.59 -7.29
C ARG A 321 8.55 -6.98 -6.88
N GLY A 322 8.88 -7.80 -7.87
CA GLY A 322 9.97 -8.77 -7.80
C GLY A 322 11.20 -8.13 -8.47
N ARG A 323 12.36 -8.19 -7.83
CA ARG A 323 13.61 -7.64 -8.36
C ARG A 323 14.30 -8.70 -9.22
N LYS A 324 14.83 -8.29 -10.38
CA LYS A 324 15.72 -9.09 -11.24
C LYS A 324 16.88 -9.69 -10.44
N THR A 325 16.98 -11.01 -10.41
CA THR A 325 18.25 -11.72 -10.19
C THR A 325 19.13 -11.46 -11.41
N ARG A 326 20.32 -10.93 -11.18
CA ARG A 326 21.33 -10.75 -12.22
C ARG A 326 22.01 -12.10 -12.40
N ALA A 327 21.82 -12.73 -13.55
CA ALA A 327 22.53 -13.94 -13.93
C ALA A 327 24.04 -13.66 -13.95
N ALA A 328 24.80 -14.42 -13.16
CA ALA A 328 26.25 -14.42 -13.20
C ALA A 328 26.69 -15.27 -14.39
N SER A 329 27.35 -14.63 -15.36
CA SER A 329 28.08 -15.31 -16.43
C SER A 329 29.40 -15.85 -15.87
N HIS A 330 29.59 -17.16 -16.00
CA HIS A 330 30.86 -17.84 -15.87
C HIS A 330 31.87 -17.34 -16.91
N THR A 331 33.08 -17.02 -16.45
CA THR A 331 34.32 -17.14 -17.22
C THR A 331 35.44 -17.49 -16.25
N GLU A 332 36.02 -18.68 -16.46
CA GLU A 332 37.38 -19.09 -16.07
C GLU A 332 38.39 -18.08 -16.68
N ASN A 333 39.62 -17.80 -16.21
CA ASN A 333 40.73 -18.54 -15.59
C ASN A 333 41.84 -17.48 -15.22
N PRO A 334 43.11 -17.80 -14.87
CA PRO A 334 43.67 -18.20 -13.57
C PRO A 334 44.79 -17.27 -13.02
N THR A 335 45.43 -17.70 -11.91
CA THR A 335 46.79 -17.35 -11.38
C THR A 335 47.08 -15.96 -10.80
N SER A 336 47.30 -15.89 -9.47
CA SER A 336 48.61 -15.65 -8.81
C SER A 336 48.45 -15.27 -7.31
N SER A 337 49.05 -16.07 -6.42
CA SER A 337 49.30 -15.76 -4.99
C SER A 337 50.52 -14.83 -4.82
N PRO A 338 51.03 -14.53 -3.60
CA PRO A 338 50.43 -14.45 -2.25
C PRO A 338 50.77 -13.13 -1.52
N ASN A 339 50.13 -12.83 -0.37
CA ASN A 339 50.86 -12.48 0.88
C ASN A 339 49.97 -12.31 2.12
N HIS A 340 50.39 -13.00 3.19
CA HIS A 340 50.38 -12.67 4.62
C HIS A 340 49.26 -11.78 5.21
N SER A 341 48.51 -12.32 6.17
CA SER A 341 48.92 -12.25 7.60
C SER A 341 47.89 -12.90 8.54
N THR A 342 48.48 -13.59 9.50
CA THR A 342 47.99 -14.32 10.66
C THR A 342 47.21 -13.43 11.63
N TYR A 343 46.14 -13.93 12.28
CA TYR A 343 45.97 -13.84 13.74
C TYR A 343 44.91 -14.83 14.27
N SER A 344 45.39 -15.59 15.25
CA SER A 344 44.84 -16.56 16.21
C SER A 344 43.35 -16.62 16.55
N ASN A 345 42.88 -17.87 16.67
CA ASN A 345 41.72 -18.37 17.43
C ASN A 345 42.19 -18.90 18.81
N GLN A 346 41.40 -18.69 19.87
CA GLN A 346 41.27 -19.49 21.12
C GLN A 346 40.09 -18.88 21.90
N SER A 347 38.94 -19.52 22.16
CA SER A 347 38.58 -20.77 22.84
C SER A 347 38.50 -20.70 24.37
N MET A 348 37.30 -21.03 24.88
CA MET A 348 36.93 -21.78 26.11
C MET A 348 36.62 -21.10 27.46
N GLY A 349 35.58 -21.66 28.11
CA GLY A 349 35.26 -21.64 29.56
C GLY A 349 33.84 -21.11 29.85
N SER A 350 32.74 -21.87 29.87
CA SER A 350 32.29 -23.04 30.68
C SER A 350 31.66 -22.71 32.06
N THR A 351 30.40 -23.17 32.25
CA THR A 351 29.72 -23.64 33.49
C THR A 351 29.35 -22.59 34.57
N LYS A 352 28.26 -22.66 35.37
CA LYS A 352 27.39 -23.73 35.92
C LYS A 352 26.12 -23.03 36.50
N ALA A 353 24.89 -23.57 36.35
CA ALA A 353 24.05 -24.27 37.37
C ALA A 353 23.60 -23.40 38.59
N ARG A 354 22.40 -23.48 39.21
CA ARG A 354 21.32 -24.49 39.27
C ARG A 354 20.13 -23.92 40.13
N SER A 355 19.01 -24.66 40.11
CA SER A 355 17.98 -24.85 41.17
C SER A 355 16.82 -23.83 41.28
N ASP A 356 15.61 -24.18 41.73
CA ASP A 356 14.68 -25.34 41.66
C ASP A 356 13.50 -25.01 42.62
N GLY A 357 12.28 -25.46 42.29
CA GLY A 357 11.13 -25.60 43.23
C GLY A 357 10.24 -24.35 43.40
N LEU A 358 8.90 -24.40 43.48
CA LEU A 358 8.01 -25.39 44.10
C LEU A 358 6.54 -25.23 43.59
N GLN A 359 5.78 -26.32 43.77
CA GLN A 359 4.37 -26.65 43.47
C GLN A 359 3.33 -25.74 44.23
N ALA A 360 1.99 -25.73 44.05
CA ALA A 360 0.98 -26.75 43.68
C ALA A 360 -0.44 -26.13 43.44
N ALA A 361 -1.32 -26.90 42.75
CA ALA A 361 -2.79 -27.12 42.93
C ALA A 361 -3.78 -25.93 43.08
N THR A 362 -5.06 -25.88 42.67
CA THR A 362 -6.08 -26.71 41.99
C THR A 362 -7.33 -25.81 41.85
N ALA A 363 -8.10 -25.87 40.74
CA ALA A 363 -9.55 -25.65 40.74
C ALA A 363 -10.17 -26.04 39.37
N GLN A 364 -10.98 -27.09 39.38
CA GLN A 364 -11.90 -27.46 38.29
C GLN A 364 -13.11 -26.53 38.26
N SER A 365 -13.48 -26.08 37.07
CA SER A 365 -14.84 -25.62 36.74
C SER A 365 -15.15 -26.10 35.32
N GLY A 366 -15.97 -27.14 35.20
CA GLY A 366 -16.63 -27.45 33.93
C GLY A 366 -17.77 -26.48 33.67
N ASN A 367 -18.11 -26.18 32.42
CA ASN A 367 -19.26 -26.81 31.74
C ASN A 367 -19.60 -26.11 30.40
N ASN A 368 -20.17 -26.91 29.48
CA ASN A 368 -21.19 -26.56 28.48
C ASN A 368 -20.88 -26.07 27.06
N ASP A 369 -19.66 -25.73 26.65
CA ASP A 369 -19.47 -25.26 25.25
C ASP A 369 -19.68 -26.39 24.22
N GLY A 370 -19.32 -27.64 24.55
CA GLY A 370 -19.41 -28.77 23.62
C GLY A 370 -20.83 -29.18 23.22
N LEU A 371 -21.82 -29.02 24.12
CA LEU A 371 -23.22 -29.37 23.81
C LEU A 371 -23.89 -28.34 22.90
N ILE A 372 -23.50 -27.06 23.01
CA ILE A 372 -24.05 -25.97 22.18
C ILE A 372 -23.58 -26.11 20.73
N TRP A 373 -22.31 -26.47 20.52
CA TRP A 373 -21.77 -26.75 19.19
C TRP A 373 -22.42 -27.99 18.54
N LEU A 374 -22.68 -29.04 19.31
CA LEU A 374 -23.31 -30.26 18.78
C LEU A 374 -24.77 -30.03 18.38
N ALA A 375 -25.54 -29.29 19.19
CA ALA A 375 -26.92 -28.93 18.86
C ALA A 375 -27.01 -28.01 17.62
N GLY A 376 -26.10 -27.05 17.50
CA GLY A 376 -26.02 -26.17 16.32
C GLY A 376 -25.67 -26.94 15.04
N PHE A 377 -24.77 -27.92 15.13
CA PHE A 377 -24.38 -28.75 13.99
C PHE A 377 -25.52 -29.65 13.49
N ILE A 378 -26.28 -30.25 14.40
CA ILE A 378 -27.45 -31.08 14.04
C ILE A 378 -28.55 -30.23 13.38
N LEU A 379 -28.78 -29.01 13.87
CA LEU A 379 -29.76 -28.10 13.27
C LEU A 379 -29.37 -27.69 11.84
N VAL A 380 -28.09 -27.44 11.57
CA VAL A 380 -27.61 -27.11 10.22
C VAL A 380 -27.79 -28.29 9.26
N ILE A 381 -27.47 -29.51 9.70
CA ILE A 381 -27.68 -30.72 8.88
C ILE A 381 -29.17 -30.90 8.55
N PHE A 382 -30.05 -30.69 9.54
CA PHE A 382 -31.49 -30.83 9.33
C PHE A 382 -32.05 -29.78 8.36
N VAL A 383 -31.62 -28.51 8.49
CA VAL A 383 -32.01 -27.44 7.57
C VAL A 383 -31.50 -27.70 6.15
N VAL A 384 -30.27 -28.19 5.99
CA VAL A 384 -29.72 -28.55 4.67
C VAL A 384 -30.48 -29.72 4.05
N ALA A 385 -30.83 -30.75 4.83
CA ALA A 385 -31.60 -31.89 4.34
C ALA A 385 -33.01 -31.47 3.86
N VAL A 386 -33.70 -30.63 4.64
CA VAL A 386 -35.04 -30.10 4.27
C VAL A 386 -34.95 -29.20 3.05
N LEU A 387 -33.90 -28.39 2.91
CA LEU A 387 -33.68 -27.57 1.72
C LEU A 387 -33.42 -28.44 0.48
N LEU A 388 -32.65 -29.52 0.61
CA LEU A 388 -32.40 -30.44 -0.50
C LEU A 388 -33.67 -31.16 -0.98
N GLU A 389 -34.58 -31.52 -0.06
CA GLU A 389 -35.91 -32.05 -0.40
C GLU A 389 -36.81 -31.01 -1.07
N LEU A 390 -36.83 -29.77 -0.57
CA LEU A 390 -37.65 -28.68 -1.14
C LEU A 390 -37.19 -28.22 -2.52
N PHE A 391 -35.90 -28.33 -2.83
CA PHE A 391 -35.32 -27.94 -4.12
C PHE A 391 -35.14 -29.11 -5.10
N GLY A 392 -35.65 -30.31 -4.78
CA GLY A 392 -35.76 -31.42 -5.73
C GLY A 392 -34.44 -31.96 -6.28
N VAL A 393 -33.33 -31.78 -5.57
CA VAL A 393 -32.01 -32.25 -6.03
C VAL A 393 -31.88 -33.75 -5.72
N SER A 394 -32.39 -34.59 -6.61
CA SER A 394 -32.13 -36.03 -6.58
C SER A 394 -30.73 -36.31 -7.14
N PHE A 395 -29.78 -36.69 -6.28
CA PHE A 395 -28.53 -37.31 -6.71
C PHE A 395 -28.80 -38.77 -7.07
N THR A 396 -29.03 -39.04 -8.35
CA THR A 396 -29.00 -40.41 -8.87
C THR A 396 -27.54 -40.82 -9.02
N VAL A 397 -27.06 -41.70 -8.13
CA VAL A 397 -25.76 -42.35 -8.25
C VAL A 397 -25.86 -43.39 -9.38
N GLN A 398 -25.24 -43.13 -10.54
CA GLN A 398 -24.90 -44.19 -11.49
C GLN A 398 -23.63 -44.88 -10.98
N GLY A 399 -23.72 -46.21 -10.88
CA GLY A 399 -22.69 -47.09 -10.32
C GLY A 399 -21.55 -47.44 -11.26
#